data_AF-A0A538CCJ6-F1
#
_entry.id   AF-A0A538CCJ6-F1
#
_cell.length_a   1.000
_cell.length_b   1.000
_cell.length_c   1.000
_cell.angle_alpha   90.00
_cell.angle_beta   90.00
_cell.angle_gamma   90.00
#
_symmetry.space_group_name_H-M   'P 1'
#
loop_
_entity.id
_entity.type
_entity.pdbx_description
1 polymer ?
#
loop_
_entity_poly.entity_id
_entity_poly.type
_entity_poly.pdbx_seq_one_letter_code
_entity_poly.pdbx_strand_id
1 'polypeptide(L)' 'MTDWLAVRRLVPEVLGALVRRYGHFDACEDAVQEALVAATAQWPVQGWPENPRGWLVTVAS' A
#
# COMPACT_ATOMS: atom_id res chain seq x y z
N MET A 1 13.10 -12.21 -7.73
CA MET A 1 13.39 -10.96 -8.46
C MET A 1 12.25 -10.00 -8.15
N THR A 2 12.51 -9.02 -7.29
CA THR A 2 11.48 -8.23 -6.59
C THR A 2 11.00 -7.08 -7.47
N ASP A 3 9.80 -7.16 -8.04
CA ASP A 3 9.31 -6.11 -8.95
C ASP A 3 8.62 -4.97 -8.20
N TRP A 4 9.43 -4.11 -7.58
CA TRP A 4 8.94 -2.86 -6.97
C TRP A 4 8.34 -1.89 -7.99
N LEU A 5 8.54 -2.09 -9.30
CA LEU A 5 7.84 -1.30 -10.33
C LEU A 5 6.36 -1.65 -10.37
N ALA A 6 5.97 -2.88 -10.04
CA ALA A 6 4.57 -3.27 -9.90
C ALA A 6 3.86 -2.49 -8.78
N VAL A 7 4.57 -2.15 -7.68
CA VAL A 7 4.00 -1.36 -6.57
C VAL A 7 3.58 0.03 -7.02
N ARG A 8 4.28 0.64 -7.99
CA ARG A 8 3.93 1.98 -8.49
C ARG A 8 2.50 2.07 -9.01
N ARG A 9 1.94 0.97 -9.53
CA ARG A 9 0.54 0.89 -9.96
C ARG A 9 -0.43 0.74 -8.80
N LEU A 10 0.00 0.09 -7.72
CA LEU A 10 -0.83 -0.13 -6.52
C LEU A 10 -1.06 1.16 -5.73
N VAL A 11 -0.09 2.07 -5.69
CA VAL A 11 -0.20 3.33 -4.92
C VAL A 11 -1.48 4.11 -5.25
N PRO A 12 -1.75 4.52 -6.51
CA PRO A 12 -2.97 5.24 -6.83
C PRO A 12 -4.25 4.40 -6.65
N GLU A 13 -4.18 3.07 -6.79
CA GLU A 13 -5.32 2.17 -6.59
C GLU A 13 -5.74 2.06 -5.11
N VAL A 14 -4.75 1.96 -4.21
CA VAL A 14 -4.96 1.90 -2.77
C VAL A 14 -5.41 3.28 -2.27
N LEU A 15 -4.70 4.35 -2.63
CA LEU A 15 -5.09 5.72 -2.28
C LEU A 15 -6.51 6.03 -2.73
N GLY A 16 -6.85 5.70 -3.98
CA GLY A 16 -8.21 5.89 -4.49
C GLY A 16 -9.26 5.06 -3.76
N ALA A 17 -8.93 3.87 -3.25
CA ALA A 17 -9.85 3.06 -2.46
C ALA A 17 -10.10 3.67 -1.07
N LEU A 18 -9.04 4.13 -0.40
CA LEU A 18 -9.13 4.76 0.92
C LEU A 18 -9.86 6.11 0.86
N VAL A 19 -9.55 6.95 -0.13
CA VAL A 19 -10.21 8.25 -0.32
C VAL A 19 -11.71 8.07 -0.57
N ARG A 20 -12.11 7.07 -1.36
CA ARG A 20 -13.55 6.75 -1.57
C ARG A 20 -14.24 6.28 -0.29
N ARG A 21 -13.50 5.63 0.62
CA ARG A 21 -14.04 5.10 1.88
C ARG A 21 -14.10 6.14 2.99
N TYR A 22 -13.07 6.96 3.12
CA TYR A 22 -12.86 7.84 4.28
C TYR A 22 -12.99 9.33 3.96
N GLY A 23 -12.89 9.75 2.70
CA GLY A 23 -13.12 11.14 2.28
C GLY A 23 -12.01 12.14 2.62
N HIS A 24 -10.98 11.74 3.36
CA HIS A 24 -9.87 12.60 3.79
C HIS A 24 -8.60 12.28 2.99
N PHE A 25 -8.34 13.05 1.92
CA PHE A 25 -7.21 12.77 1.01
C PHE A 25 -5.87 12.74 1.75
N ASP A 26 -5.56 13.79 2.49
CA ASP A 26 -4.26 13.99 3.14
C ASP A 26 -3.95 12.83 4.10
N ALA A 27 -4.91 12.47 4.96
CA ALA A 27 -4.79 11.34 5.87
C ALA A 27 -4.68 9.99 5.15
N CYS A 28 -5.36 9.81 4.01
CA CYS A 28 -5.24 8.59 3.20
C CYS A 28 -3.89 8.51 2.50
N GLU A 29 -3.33 9.64 2.07
CA GLU A 29 -1.99 9.69 1.47
C GLU A 29 -0.94 9.30 2.50
N ASP A 30 -0.99 9.89 3.70
CA ASP A 30 -0.08 9.56 4.81
C ASP A 30 -0.16 8.06 5.15
N ALA A 31 -1.37 7.50 5.30
CA ALA A 31 -1.55 6.09 5.60
C ALA A 31 -0.99 5.15 4.50
N VAL A 32 -1.13 5.53 3.21
CA VAL A 32 -0.52 4.78 2.10
C VAL A 32 1.00 4.84 2.17
N GLN A 33 1.58 6.00 2.51
CA GLN A 33 3.02 6.14 2.67
C GLN A 33 3.54 5.27 3.83
N GLU A 34 2.84 5.25 4.97
CA GLU A 34 3.19 4.38 6.10
C GLU A 34 3.11 2.89 5.73
N ALA A 35 2.07 2.47 5.00
CA ALA A 35 1.96 1.09 4.53
C ALA A 35 3.07 0.70 3.55
N LEU A 36 3.53 1.64 2.69
CA LEU A 36 4.67 1.42 1.81
C LEU A 36 5.98 1.27 2.60
N VAL A 37 6.18 2.07 3.66
CA VAL A 37 7.32 1.92 4.57
C VAL A 37 7.29 0.53 5.22
N ALA A 38 6.14 0.10 5.74
CA ALA A 38 5.98 -1.24 6.31
C ALA A 38 6.27 -2.34 5.27
N ALA A 39 5.81 -2.19 4.02
CA ALA A 39 6.10 -3.12 2.94
C ALA A 39 7.60 -3.25 2.65
N THR A 40 8.34 -2.14 2.61
CA THR A 40 9.80 -2.16 2.39
C THR A 40 10.56 -2.87 3.50
N ALA A 41 10.06 -2.84 4.74
CA ALA A 41 10.64 -3.58 5.85
C ALA A 41 10.28 -5.08 5.83
N GLN A 42 9.02 -5.41 5.51
CA GLN A 42 8.51 -6.77 5.67
C GLN A 42 8.71 -7.65 4.43
N TRP A 43 8.39 -7.17 3.23
CA TRP A 43 8.35 -8.02 2.03
C TRP A 43 9.71 -8.60 1.61
N PRO A 44 10.86 -7.90 1.77
CA PRO A 44 12.15 -8.51 1.47
C PRO A 44 12.50 -9.71 2.37
N VAL A 45 11.98 -9.73 3.59
CA VAL A 45 12.29 -10.75 4.60
C VAL A 45 11.27 -11.88 4.58
N GLN A 46 9.98 -11.53 4.46
CA GLN A 46 8.86 -12.46 4.56
C GLN A 46 8.38 -12.95 3.19
N GLY A 47 8.90 -12.37 2.11
CA GLY A 47 8.39 -12.57 0.76
C GLY A 47 7.23 -11.62 0.44
N TRP A 48 6.87 -11.58 -0.84
CA TRP A 48 5.73 -10.79 -1.28
C TRP A 48 4.42 -11.45 -0.84
N PRO A 49 3.45 -10.69 -0.30
CA PRO A 49 2.13 -11.22 -0.04
C PRO A 49 1.46 -11.66 -1.36
N GLU A 50 0.61 -12.70 -1.29
CA GLU A 50 -0.15 -13.20 -2.45
C GLU A 50 -1.06 -12.12 -3.06
N ASN A 51 -1.55 -11.20 -2.22
CA ASN A 51 -2.32 -10.03 -2.63
C ASN A 51 -1.70 -8.73 -2.06
N PRO A 52 -0.72 -8.14 -2.76
CA PRO A 52 -0.06 -6.91 -2.31
C PRO A 52 -1.00 -5.72 -2.17
N ARG A 53 -1.99 -5.60 -3.06
CA ARG A 53 -3.00 -4.53 -2.97
C ARG A 53 -3.84 -4.65 -1.70
N GLY A 54 -4.35 -5.86 -1.41
CA GLY A 54 -5.15 -6.12 -0.22
C GLY A 54 -4.35 -5.93 1.08
N TRP A 55 -3.08 -6.34 1.08
CA TRP A 55 -2.18 -6.10 2.19
C TRP A 55 -1.98 -4.61 2.44
N LEU A 56 -1.69 -3.82 1.40
CA LEU A 56 -1.53 -2.36 1.52
C LEU A 56 -2.80 -1.67 2.02
N VAL A 57 -3.98 -2.04 1.51
CA VAL A 57 -5.26 -1.53 2.01
C VAL A 57 -5.44 -1.84 3.50
N THR A 58 -5.06 -3.05 3.93
CA THR A 58 -5.21 -3.50 5.31
C THR A 58 -4.30 -2.73 6.25
N VAL A 59 -3.04 -2.49 5.87
CA VAL A 59 -2.08 -1.75 6.70
C VAL A 59 -2.40 -0.25 6.74
N ALA A 60 -2.98 0.30 5.68
CA ALA A 60 -3.33 1.72 5.57
C ALA A 60 -4.76 2.09 6.04
N SER A 61 -5.56 1.14 6.52
CA SER A 61 -6.96 1.36 6.95
C SER A 61 -7.12 1.33 8.46
#